data_AF-A0A353EWN3-F1
#
_entry.id   AF-A0A353EWN3-F1
#
_cell.length_a   1.000
_cell.length_b   1.000
_cell.length_c   1.000
_cell.angle_alpha   90.00
_cell.angle_beta   90.00
_cell.angle_gamma   90.00
#
_symmetry.space_group_name_H-M   'P 1'
#
loop_
_entity.id
_entity.type
_entity.pdbx_description
1 polymer ?
#
loop_
_entity_poly.entity_id
_entity_poly.type
_entity_poly.pdbx_seq_one_letter_code
_entity_poly.pdbx_strand_id
1 'polypeptide(L)'
;YACRQTGFAMLAESNPQEIMDLGAVAHLSTIKGRVPFINFFDGFRTSHEIQKIEVWNYKDLADMVDMDAVAAFRARSINPEHPVLRGSAENGDIFFQHREACNPYYEKLPAIVEDYMNQVNAKLGTDYKLFNYYGAPDAEKVIVAMGSVCDVAEEVIDYMMAAGEKVGLVKVRLYRPFVAEKLAEVLPKTVKKIAVLDRTKEPGALGDPLYLDVVAALAETGVKATVVGGRYGLGSKDTTPASIFAVYANLDAKKPKNGFTIGIVDDVTGHSLEEKPAPDTAPAGTISCKFWGLGGDGTVGANKNSIKIIGDHTDKFIQAYFQYDSKKTGGVTISHLRFGDKAIKSPYYITKANFVACHVPAYILKGYKIVQDVKPGGIFL
;
A
#
# COMPACT_ATOMS: atom_id res chain seq x y z
N TYR A 1 -11.37 4.26 -4.11
CA TYR A 1 -12.72 3.85 -3.70
C TYR A 1 -13.87 4.49 -4.48
N ALA A 2 -13.87 5.80 -4.79
CA ALA A 2 -15.01 6.47 -5.47
C ALA A 2 -15.38 5.91 -6.86
N CYS A 3 -14.44 5.22 -7.52
CA CYS A 3 -14.64 4.56 -8.81
C CYS A 3 -14.81 3.02 -8.71
N ARG A 4 -15.06 2.45 -7.51
CA ARG A 4 -15.09 0.99 -7.33
C ARG A 4 -16.23 0.28 -8.08
N GLN A 5 -17.26 1.02 -8.46
CA GLN A 5 -18.48 0.57 -9.13
C GLN A 5 -18.46 0.78 -10.65
N THR A 6 -17.39 1.35 -11.22
CA THR A 6 -17.34 1.70 -12.65
C THR A 6 -17.16 0.50 -13.58
N GLY A 7 -16.87 -0.69 -13.02
CA GLY A 7 -16.49 -1.88 -13.78
C GLY A 7 -14.99 -1.96 -14.09
N PHE A 8 -14.16 -1.07 -13.54
CA PHE A 8 -12.70 -1.25 -13.64
C PHE A 8 -12.24 -2.32 -12.65
N ALA A 9 -11.31 -3.15 -13.10
CA ALA A 9 -10.47 -3.91 -12.19
C ALA A 9 -9.58 -2.94 -11.39
N MET A 10 -9.25 -3.28 -10.16
CA MET A 10 -8.48 -2.40 -9.26
C MET A 10 -7.33 -3.20 -8.65
N LEU A 11 -6.10 -2.86 -9.03
CA LEU A 11 -4.88 -3.50 -8.55
C LEU A 11 -4.07 -2.49 -7.72
N ALA A 12 -3.67 -2.90 -6.52
CA ALA A 12 -3.06 -2.04 -5.52
C ALA A 12 -1.62 -2.43 -5.21
N GLU A 13 -0.72 -1.44 -5.18
CA GLU A 13 0.69 -1.63 -4.84
C GLU A 13 1.10 -0.90 -3.56
N SER A 14 1.97 -1.56 -2.77
CA SER A 14 2.37 -1.10 -1.43
C SER A 14 3.62 -0.23 -1.47
N ASN A 15 4.54 -0.49 -2.40
CA ASN A 15 5.85 0.16 -2.45
C ASN A 15 6.37 0.34 -3.90
N PRO A 16 7.44 1.13 -4.12
CA PRO A 16 7.96 1.38 -5.47
C PRO A 16 8.37 0.12 -6.25
N GLN A 17 8.84 -0.94 -5.60
CA GLN A 17 9.15 -2.21 -6.26
C GLN A 17 7.86 -2.88 -6.75
N GLU A 18 6.84 -2.99 -5.90
CA GLU A 18 5.54 -3.55 -6.29
C GLU A 18 4.90 -2.77 -7.46
N ILE A 19 5.08 -1.44 -7.53
CA ILE A 19 4.63 -0.64 -8.69
C ILE A 19 5.28 -1.12 -9.99
N MET A 20 6.59 -1.38 -9.97
CA MET A 20 7.33 -1.89 -11.15
C MET A 20 6.86 -3.29 -11.52
N ASP A 21 6.68 -4.16 -10.54
CA ASP A 21 6.40 -5.58 -10.75
C ASP A 21 4.94 -5.80 -11.19
N LEU A 22 3.99 -5.23 -10.45
CA LEU A 22 2.56 -5.42 -10.66
C LEU A 22 1.98 -4.48 -11.73
N GLY A 23 2.65 -3.38 -12.05
CA GLY A 23 2.28 -2.55 -13.20
C GLY A 23 2.29 -3.34 -14.51
N ALA A 24 3.24 -4.26 -14.67
CA ALA A 24 3.26 -5.20 -15.80
C ALA A 24 2.04 -6.12 -15.79
N VAL A 25 1.68 -6.68 -14.62
CA VAL A 25 0.50 -7.55 -14.46
C VAL A 25 -0.78 -6.83 -14.89
N ALA A 26 -0.99 -5.57 -14.48
CA ALA A 26 -2.17 -4.80 -14.88
C ALA A 26 -2.25 -4.60 -16.40
N HIS A 27 -1.13 -4.25 -17.05
CA HIS A 27 -1.05 -4.07 -18.50
C HIS A 27 -1.30 -5.37 -19.28
N LEU A 28 -0.70 -6.47 -18.85
CA LEU A 28 -0.85 -7.77 -19.49
C LEU A 28 -2.28 -8.31 -19.30
N SER A 29 -2.82 -8.17 -18.09
CA SER A 29 -4.16 -8.63 -17.73
C SER A 29 -5.26 -7.86 -18.45
N THR A 30 -5.12 -6.53 -18.65
CA THR A 30 -6.12 -5.75 -19.40
C THR A 30 -6.16 -6.14 -20.87
N ILE A 31 -5.01 -6.47 -21.47
CA ILE A 31 -4.93 -6.92 -22.87
C ILE A 31 -5.65 -8.25 -23.04
N LYS A 32 -5.32 -9.26 -22.22
CA LYS A 32 -5.90 -10.60 -22.30
C LYS A 32 -7.36 -10.64 -21.82
N GLY A 33 -7.66 -10.00 -20.69
CA GLY A 33 -8.95 -10.06 -20.02
C GLY A 33 -10.01 -9.08 -20.56
N ARG A 34 -9.61 -8.07 -21.35
CA ARG A 34 -10.50 -7.04 -21.92
C ARG A 34 -11.31 -6.23 -20.90
N VAL A 35 -10.89 -6.24 -19.64
CA VAL A 35 -11.44 -5.40 -18.56
C VAL A 35 -10.40 -4.32 -18.24
N PRO A 36 -10.78 -3.03 -18.20
CA PRO A 36 -9.82 -1.97 -17.92
C PRO A 36 -9.39 -1.95 -16.46
N PHE A 37 -8.16 -1.53 -16.19
CA PHE A 37 -7.54 -1.51 -14.86
C PHE A 37 -7.37 -0.08 -14.34
N ILE A 38 -7.70 0.12 -13.06
CA ILE A 38 -7.15 1.18 -12.22
C ILE A 38 -6.00 0.54 -11.46
N ASN A 39 -4.79 0.86 -11.88
CA ASN A 39 -3.57 0.47 -11.19
C ASN A 39 -3.19 1.62 -10.23
N PHE A 40 -3.09 1.36 -8.92
CA PHE A 40 -2.97 2.44 -7.96
C PHE A 40 -2.10 2.16 -6.74
N PHE A 41 -1.42 3.21 -6.32
CA PHE A 41 -0.54 3.26 -5.18
C PHE A 41 -0.74 4.58 -4.43
N ASP A 42 -0.23 4.64 -3.20
CA ASP A 42 -0.49 5.77 -2.32
C ASP A 42 0.24 7.05 -2.77
N GLY A 43 -0.56 8.11 -3.00
CA GLY A 43 -0.06 9.42 -3.41
C GLY A 43 0.89 10.03 -2.38
N PHE A 44 2.00 10.59 -2.87
CA PHE A 44 3.19 11.00 -2.12
C PHE A 44 3.90 9.85 -1.42
N ARG A 45 3.21 9.12 -0.54
CA ARG A 45 3.80 8.12 0.34
C ARG A 45 4.54 7.02 -0.42
N THR A 46 4.02 6.61 -1.57
CA THR A 46 4.69 5.71 -2.50
C THR A 46 5.13 6.45 -3.75
N SER A 47 4.28 7.33 -4.31
CA SER A 47 4.57 7.98 -5.60
C SER A 47 5.76 8.95 -5.61
N HIS A 48 6.17 9.45 -4.44
CA HIS A 48 7.33 10.35 -4.28
C HIS A 48 8.41 9.77 -3.36
N GLU A 49 8.22 8.54 -2.89
CA GLU A 49 9.27 7.84 -2.17
C GLU A 49 10.30 7.31 -3.17
N ILE A 50 11.57 7.61 -2.90
CA ILE A 50 12.68 7.11 -3.68
C ILE A 50 13.16 5.84 -3.00
N GLN A 51 13.18 4.72 -3.73
CA GLN A 51 13.84 3.49 -3.33
C GLN A 51 14.77 3.00 -4.44
N LYS A 52 15.79 2.22 -4.07
CA LYS A 52 16.54 1.40 -5.03
C LYS A 52 15.67 0.18 -5.34
N ILE A 53 15.31 0.04 -6.61
CA ILE A 53 14.43 -1.03 -7.10
C ILE A 53 15.09 -1.74 -8.27
N GLU A 54 14.65 -2.97 -8.53
CA GLU A 54 14.91 -3.68 -9.76
C GLU A 54 13.88 -3.25 -10.82
N VAL A 55 14.31 -3.15 -12.06
CA VAL A 55 13.48 -2.64 -13.17
C VAL A 55 13.44 -3.63 -14.32
N TRP A 56 12.27 -3.75 -14.94
CA TRP A 56 12.09 -4.64 -16.08
C TRP A 56 12.95 -4.23 -17.27
N ASN A 57 13.56 -5.24 -17.93
CA ASN A 57 13.93 -5.08 -19.32
C ASN A 57 12.67 -5.20 -20.19
N TYR A 58 12.49 -4.29 -21.14
CA TYR A 58 11.32 -4.30 -22.03
C TYR A 58 11.22 -5.58 -22.86
N LYS A 59 12.34 -6.25 -23.14
CA LYS A 59 12.31 -7.55 -23.81
C LYS A 59 11.61 -8.61 -22.97
N ASP A 60 11.87 -8.67 -21.67
CA ASP A 60 11.20 -9.61 -20.76
C ASP A 60 9.69 -9.38 -20.70
N LEU A 61 9.26 -8.11 -20.74
CA LEU A 61 7.86 -7.75 -20.80
C LEU A 61 7.23 -8.13 -22.14
N ALA A 62 7.92 -7.89 -23.26
CA ALA A 62 7.44 -8.23 -24.59
C ALA A 62 7.14 -9.73 -24.75
N ASP A 63 7.97 -10.59 -24.15
CA ASP A 63 7.80 -12.04 -24.19
C ASP A 63 6.53 -12.52 -23.44
N MET A 64 5.97 -11.72 -22.52
CA MET A 64 4.74 -12.05 -21.79
C MET A 64 3.45 -11.53 -22.47
N VAL A 65 3.57 -10.71 -23.51
CA VAL A 65 2.39 -10.13 -24.17
C VAL A 65 1.66 -11.17 -25.01
N ASP A 66 0.36 -11.32 -24.78
CA ASP A 66 -0.54 -12.10 -25.65
C ASP A 66 -0.80 -11.34 -26.96
N MET A 67 0.00 -11.63 -27.99
CA MET A 67 -0.09 -10.95 -29.28
C MET A 67 -1.35 -11.30 -30.07
N ASP A 68 -1.99 -12.43 -29.79
CA ASP A 68 -3.29 -12.78 -30.37
C ASP A 68 -4.39 -11.89 -29.76
N ALA A 69 -4.35 -11.63 -28.45
CA ALA A 69 -5.23 -10.67 -27.80
C ALA A 69 -5.03 -9.24 -28.32
N VAL A 70 -3.78 -8.83 -28.58
CA VAL A 70 -3.45 -7.56 -29.23
C VAL A 70 -4.04 -7.50 -30.64
N ALA A 71 -3.82 -8.52 -31.47
CA ALA A 71 -4.37 -8.59 -32.83
C ALA A 71 -5.91 -8.53 -32.81
N ALA A 72 -6.54 -9.24 -31.89
CA ALA A 72 -7.98 -9.23 -31.71
C ALA A 72 -8.50 -7.86 -31.24
N PHE A 73 -7.76 -7.14 -30.40
CA PHE A 73 -8.08 -5.76 -30.03
C PHE A 73 -8.02 -4.81 -31.25
N ARG A 74 -6.98 -4.93 -32.08
CA ARG A 74 -6.86 -4.15 -33.32
C ARG A 74 -8.03 -4.44 -34.28
N ALA A 75 -8.37 -5.71 -34.48
CA ALA A 75 -9.46 -6.13 -35.35
C ALA A 75 -10.84 -5.59 -34.92
N ARG A 76 -11.07 -5.35 -33.62
CA ARG A 76 -12.32 -4.79 -33.09
C ARG A 76 -12.33 -3.25 -33.00
N SER A 77 -11.26 -2.59 -33.43
CA SER A 77 -11.18 -1.13 -33.42
C SER A 77 -12.09 -0.51 -34.49
N ILE A 78 -12.55 0.73 -34.27
CA ILE A 78 -13.32 1.45 -35.28
C ILE A 78 -12.41 1.73 -36.47
N ASN A 79 -12.83 1.27 -37.64
CA ASN A 79 -12.18 1.54 -38.93
C ASN A 79 -13.27 1.60 -40.01
N PRO A 80 -13.27 2.59 -40.91
CA PRO A 80 -14.23 2.66 -42.02
C PRO A 80 -14.16 1.47 -42.99
N GLU A 81 -13.04 0.73 -43.08
CA GLU A 81 -12.92 -0.47 -43.92
C GLU A 81 -13.66 -1.69 -43.34
N HIS A 82 -13.92 -1.68 -42.03
CA HIS A 82 -14.69 -2.72 -41.33
C HIS A 82 -15.52 -2.09 -40.19
N PRO A 83 -16.57 -1.31 -40.55
CA PRO A 83 -17.27 -0.45 -39.60
C PRO A 83 -18.10 -1.23 -38.60
N VAL A 84 -18.20 -0.71 -37.37
CA VAL A 84 -19.05 -1.23 -36.29
C VAL A 84 -19.78 -0.09 -35.60
N LEU A 85 -21.04 -0.32 -35.21
CA LEU A 85 -21.80 0.59 -34.36
C LEU A 85 -21.53 0.27 -32.89
N ARG A 86 -21.26 1.29 -32.06
CA ARG A 86 -21.04 1.16 -30.61
C ARG A 86 -21.69 2.34 -29.88
N GLY A 87 -22.15 2.13 -28.65
CA GLY A 87 -22.76 3.18 -27.83
C GLY A 87 -24.17 3.59 -28.28
N SER A 88 -24.99 2.62 -28.69
CA SER A 88 -26.40 2.83 -29.01
C SER A 88 -27.23 3.23 -27.78
N ALA A 89 -28.40 3.82 -28.03
CA ALA A 89 -29.43 4.00 -27.03
C ALA A 89 -30.31 2.74 -26.96
N GLU A 90 -30.59 2.28 -25.74
CA GLU A 90 -31.34 1.04 -25.49
C GLU A 90 -32.52 1.30 -24.55
N ASN A 91 -33.64 0.64 -24.81
CA ASN A 91 -34.80 0.66 -23.93
C ASN A 91 -34.69 -0.46 -22.88
N GLY A 92 -35.66 -0.49 -21.96
CA GLY A 92 -35.72 -1.49 -20.89
C GLY A 92 -36.02 -2.92 -21.35
N ASP A 93 -36.33 -3.13 -22.61
CA ASP A 93 -36.55 -4.44 -23.23
C ASP A 93 -35.25 -5.24 -23.45
N ILE A 94 -34.09 -4.58 -23.61
CA ILE A 94 -32.79 -5.23 -23.88
C ILE A 94 -31.63 -4.76 -23.00
N PHE A 95 -31.70 -3.56 -22.40
CA PHE A 95 -30.56 -2.96 -21.70
C PHE A 95 -30.01 -3.84 -20.57
N PHE A 96 -30.88 -4.48 -19.79
CA PHE A 96 -30.43 -5.30 -18.67
C PHE A 96 -29.67 -6.55 -19.16
N GLN A 97 -30.18 -7.22 -20.19
CA GLN A 97 -29.53 -8.39 -20.80
C GLN A 97 -28.15 -8.03 -21.36
N HIS A 98 -28.03 -6.87 -22.02
CA HIS A 98 -26.73 -6.39 -22.51
C HIS A 98 -25.77 -6.03 -21.37
N ARG A 99 -26.26 -5.52 -20.24
CA ARG A 99 -25.41 -5.22 -19.07
C ARG A 99 -24.81 -6.49 -18.46
N GLU A 100 -25.58 -7.56 -18.37
CA GLU A 100 -25.15 -8.87 -17.86
C GLU A 100 -24.29 -9.65 -18.86
N ALA A 101 -24.34 -9.32 -20.16
CA ALA A 101 -23.54 -10.00 -21.19
C ALA A 101 -22.01 -9.84 -20.98
N CYS A 102 -21.58 -8.91 -20.12
CA CYS A 102 -20.18 -8.72 -19.76
C CYS A 102 -19.68 -9.67 -18.66
N ASN A 103 -20.55 -10.37 -17.93
CA ASN A 103 -20.19 -11.19 -16.76
C ASN A 103 -19.05 -12.19 -17.03
N PRO A 104 -19.02 -12.93 -18.17
CA PRO A 104 -17.95 -13.89 -18.43
C PRO A 104 -16.55 -13.26 -18.51
N TYR A 105 -16.43 -11.97 -18.79
CA TYR A 105 -15.14 -11.26 -18.78
C TYR A 105 -14.66 -11.02 -17.35
N TYR A 106 -15.57 -10.63 -16.45
CA TYR A 106 -15.26 -10.36 -15.04
C TYR A 106 -15.04 -11.65 -14.25
N GLU A 107 -15.80 -12.71 -14.52
CA GLU A 107 -15.64 -14.03 -13.89
C GLU A 107 -14.29 -14.67 -14.22
N LYS A 108 -13.80 -14.48 -15.46
CA LYS A 108 -12.49 -15.01 -15.90
C LYS A 108 -11.31 -14.16 -15.46
N LEU A 109 -11.52 -12.89 -15.16
CA LEU A 109 -10.44 -11.93 -14.95
C LEU A 109 -9.52 -12.30 -13.77
N PRO A 110 -10.00 -12.75 -12.59
CA PRO A 110 -9.12 -13.11 -11.49
C PRO A 110 -8.09 -14.19 -11.85
N ALA A 111 -8.51 -15.21 -12.61
CA ALA A 111 -7.60 -16.27 -13.07
C ALA A 111 -6.57 -15.74 -14.07
N ILE A 112 -6.94 -14.77 -14.92
CA ILE A 112 -6.01 -14.10 -15.85
C ILE A 112 -4.98 -13.27 -15.07
N VAL A 113 -5.40 -12.56 -14.03
CA VAL A 113 -4.50 -11.80 -13.17
C VAL A 113 -3.54 -12.73 -12.42
N GLU A 114 -4.05 -13.84 -11.86
CA GLU A 114 -3.23 -14.84 -11.17
C GLU A 114 -2.22 -15.51 -12.11
N ASP A 115 -2.61 -15.83 -13.36
CA ASP A 115 -1.70 -16.32 -14.41
C ASP A 115 -0.54 -15.35 -14.67
N TYR A 116 -0.82 -14.06 -14.84
CA TYR A 116 0.23 -13.06 -15.05
C TYR A 116 1.06 -12.77 -13.79
N MET A 117 0.48 -12.82 -12.60
CA MET A 117 1.24 -12.79 -11.35
C MET A 117 2.21 -13.97 -11.29
N ASN A 118 1.79 -15.18 -11.66
CA ASN A 118 2.65 -16.37 -11.67
C ASN A 118 3.79 -16.26 -12.69
N GLN A 119 3.56 -15.67 -13.86
CA GLN A 119 4.61 -15.41 -14.85
C GLN A 119 5.65 -14.40 -14.33
N VAL A 120 5.19 -13.33 -13.68
CA VAL A 120 6.06 -12.35 -13.01
C VAL A 120 6.85 -13.02 -11.88
N ASN A 121 6.18 -13.82 -11.04
CA ASN A 121 6.80 -14.58 -9.95
C ASN A 121 7.91 -15.50 -10.46
N ALA A 122 7.69 -16.19 -11.59
CA ALA A 122 8.68 -17.08 -12.19
C ALA A 122 9.94 -16.32 -12.69
N LYS A 123 9.79 -15.08 -13.15
CA LYS A 123 10.92 -14.25 -13.60
C LYS A 123 11.67 -13.57 -12.45
N LEU A 124 10.95 -13.11 -11.42
CA LEU A 124 11.51 -12.31 -10.32
C LEU A 124 11.83 -13.12 -9.06
N GLY A 125 11.35 -14.36 -8.94
CA GLY A 125 11.44 -15.14 -7.71
C GLY A 125 10.53 -14.64 -6.59
N THR A 126 9.45 -13.92 -6.95
CA THR A 126 8.45 -13.40 -6.01
C THR A 126 7.27 -14.38 -5.85
N ASP A 127 6.29 -14.02 -4.99
CA ASP A 127 5.06 -14.83 -4.75
C ASP A 127 3.83 -13.91 -4.69
N TYR A 128 3.65 -13.04 -5.68
CA TYR A 128 2.45 -12.22 -5.79
C TYR A 128 1.20 -13.08 -6.00
N LYS A 129 0.14 -12.75 -5.25
CA LYS A 129 -1.18 -13.37 -5.29
C LYS A 129 -2.24 -12.28 -5.25
N LEU A 130 -3.51 -12.63 -5.53
CA LEU A 130 -4.62 -11.67 -5.42
C LEU A 130 -4.72 -11.09 -3.99
N PHE A 131 -4.45 -11.96 -3.00
CA PHE A 131 -4.27 -11.63 -1.60
C PHE A 131 -2.99 -12.31 -1.11
N ASN A 132 -2.10 -11.58 -0.45
CA ASN A 132 -0.87 -12.14 0.11
C ASN A 132 -0.97 -12.16 1.64
N TYR A 133 -0.69 -13.31 2.27
CA TYR A 133 -0.54 -13.39 3.72
C TYR A 133 0.93 -13.18 4.13
N TYR A 134 1.14 -12.47 5.24
CA TYR A 134 2.43 -12.31 5.90
C TYR A 134 2.27 -12.40 7.42
N GLY A 135 3.12 -13.16 8.09
CA GLY A 135 3.15 -13.27 9.55
C GLY A 135 3.10 -14.71 10.05
N ALA A 136 2.72 -14.89 11.31
CA ALA A 136 2.78 -16.19 11.96
C ALA A 136 1.82 -17.19 11.27
N PRO A 137 2.25 -18.42 10.92
CA PRO A 137 1.36 -19.41 10.31
C PRO A 137 0.16 -19.78 11.17
N ASP A 138 0.28 -19.61 12.49
CA ASP A 138 -0.75 -19.84 13.51
C ASP A 138 -1.28 -18.54 14.13
N ALA A 139 -1.27 -17.43 13.37
CA ALA A 139 -1.76 -16.14 13.85
C ALA A 139 -3.23 -16.23 14.33
N GLU A 140 -3.52 -15.57 15.45
CA GLU A 140 -4.89 -15.45 15.98
C GLU A 140 -5.51 -14.08 15.66
N LYS A 141 -4.65 -13.08 15.40
CA LYS A 141 -5.01 -11.68 15.11
C LYS A 141 -4.43 -11.29 13.75
N VAL A 142 -5.28 -10.87 12.82
CA VAL A 142 -4.86 -10.50 11.46
C VAL A 142 -5.31 -9.09 11.09
N ILE A 143 -4.44 -8.32 10.45
CA ILE A 143 -4.82 -7.07 9.78
C ILE A 143 -5.14 -7.39 8.31
N VAL A 144 -6.18 -6.79 7.74
CA VAL A 144 -6.41 -6.78 6.28
C VAL A 144 -6.30 -5.34 5.81
N ALA A 145 -5.39 -5.08 4.87
CA ALA A 145 -5.11 -3.73 4.41
C ALA A 145 -4.64 -3.70 2.95
N MET A 146 -4.54 -2.48 2.41
CA MET A 146 -4.15 -2.22 1.03
C MET A 146 -3.23 -1.00 0.96
N GLY A 147 -2.32 -0.97 -0.01
CA GLY A 147 -1.37 0.13 -0.18
C GLY A 147 -0.24 0.12 0.86
N SER A 148 0.41 1.26 1.05
CA SER A 148 1.72 1.36 1.70
C SER A 148 1.73 1.02 3.19
N VAL A 149 0.57 1.02 3.84
CA VAL A 149 0.46 0.60 5.25
C VAL A 149 0.86 -0.86 5.45
N CYS A 150 0.75 -1.67 4.39
CA CYS A 150 1.11 -3.07 4.43
C CYS A 150 2.58 -3.27 4.82
N ASP A 151 3.48 -2.42 4.34
CA ASP A 151 4.91 -2.51 4.65
C ASP A 151 5.20 -2.11 6.10
N VAL A 152 4.52 -1.07 6.62
CA VAL A 152 4.59 -0.72 8.06
C VAL A 152 4.10 -1.89 8.92
N ALA A 153 3.01 -2.54 8.50
CA ALA A 153 2.44 -3.66 9.22
C ALA A 153 3.37 -4.89 9.20
N GLU A 154 4.02 -5.21 8.08
CA GLU A 154 5.04 -6.27 8.04
C GLU A 154 6.20 -5.99 8.99
N GLU A 155 6.72 -4.76 8.99
CA GLU A 155 7.82 -4.38 9.86
C GLU A 155 7.47 -4.55 11.36
N VAL A 156 6.24 -4.19 11.74
CA VAL A 156 5.72 -4.38 13.10
C VAL A 156 5.49 -5.86 13.40
N ILE A 157 4.99 -6.63 12.44
CA ILE A 157 4.81 -8.08 12.58
C ILE A 157 6.15 -8.77 12.82
N ASP A 158 7.21 -8.41 12.09
CA ASP A 158 8.56 -8.96 12.30
C ASP A 158 9.03 -8.75 13.73
N TYR A 159 8.84 -7.52 14.25
CA TYR A 159 9.18 -7.19 15.63
C TYR A 159 8.36 -8.02 16.63
N MET A 160 7.04 -8.14 16.42
CA MET A 160 6.14 -8.86 17.30
C MET A 160 6.38 -10.38 17.28
N MET A 161 6.62 -10.97 16.11
CA MET A 161 6.94 -12.40 15.97
C MET A 161 8.28 -12.74 16.62
N ALA A 162 9.27 -11.85 16.56
CA ALA A 162 10.52 -12.04 17.30
C ALA A 162 10.31 -12.08 18.83
N ALA A 163 9.21 -11.49 19.32
CA ALA A 163 8.77 -11.58 20.71
C ALA A 163 7.78 -12.74 20.98
N GLY A 164 7.50 -13.59 20.00
CA GLY A 164 6.62 -14.76 20.12
C GLY A 164 5.12 -14.47 19.93
N GLU A 165 4.75 -13.27 19.47
CA GLU A 165 3.35 -12.93 19.20
C GLU A 165 2.82 -13.60 17.92
N LYS A 166 1.54 -13.98 17.94
CA LYS A 166 0.84 -14.67 16.86
C LYS A 166 0.00 -13.70 16.04
N VAL A 167 0.67 -12.86 15.26
CA VAL A 167 0.06 -11.79 14.44
C VAL A 167 0.33 -12.00 12.96
N GLY A 168 -0.58 -11.49 12.12
CA GLY A 168 -0.46 -11.55 10.68
C GLY A 168 -1.14 -10.42 9.93
N LEU A 169 -0.88 -10.35 8.63
CA LEU A 169 -1.39 -9.36 7.70
C LEU A 169 -1.84 -10.08 6.43
N VAL A 170 -3.01 -9.74 5.93
CA VAL A 170 -3.39 -9.98 4.53
C VAL A 170 -3.27 -8.66 3.78
N LYS A 171 -2.42 -8.68 2.78
CA LYS A 171 -2.29 -7.59 1.83
C LYS A 171 -3.19 -7.83 0.63
N VAL A 172 -4.10 -6.90 0.37
CA VAL A 172 -5.03 -6.95 -0.76
C VAL A 172 -4.34 -6.39 -1.99
N ARG A 173 -4.23 -7.19 -3.07
CA ARG A 173 -3.61 -6.75 -4.34
C ARG A 173 -4.70 -6.46 -5.34
N LEU A 174 -5.47 -7.48 -5.71
CA LEU A 174 -6.65 -7.31 -6.56
C LEU A 174 -7.85 -6.98 -5.69
N TYR A 175 -8.17 -5.69 -5.60
CA TYR A 175 -9.35 -5.22 -4.87
C TYR A 175 -10.64 -5.42 -5.66
N ARG A 176 -10.59 -5.32 -7.00
CA ARG A 176 -11.72 -5.61 -7.89
C ARG A 176 -11.24 -6.36 -9.13
N PRO A 177 -11.93 -7.42 -9.57
CA PRO A 177 -12.99 -8.15 -8.86
C PRO A 177 -12.50 -8.72 -7.52
N PHE A 178 -13.36 -8.70 -6.50
CA PHE A 178 -13.02 -9.20 -5.17
C PHE A 178 -13.33 -10.69 -5.11
N VAL A 179 -12.35 -11.53 -4.77
CA VAL A 179 -12.50 -13.00 -4.78
C VAL A 179 -12.51 -13.55 -3.36
N ALA A 180 -13.70 -13.81 -2.83
CA ALA A 180 -13.90 -14.20 -1.43
C ALA A 180 -13.14 -15.48 -1.05
N GLU A 181 -13.15 -16.48 -1.93
CA GLU A 181 -12.48 -17.76 -1.70
C GLU A 181 -10.97 -17.59 -1.58
N LYS A 182 -10.37 -16.73 -2.40
CA LYS A 182 -8.92 -16.45 -2.37
C LYS A 182 -8.51 -15.67 -1.12
N LEU A 183 -9.37 -14.81 -0.58
CA LEU A 183 -9.15 -14.21 0.74
C LEU A 183 -9.19 -15.29 1.85
N ALA A 184 -10.20 -16.15 1.83
CA ALA A 184 -10.35 -17.21 2.83
C ALA A 184 -9.24 -18.27 2.77
N GLU A 185 -8.69 -18.52 1.59
CA GLU A 185 -7.57 -19.46 1.37
C GLU A 185 -6.31 -19.01 2.12
N VAL A 186 -5.99 -17.71 2.08
CA VAL A 186 -4.74 -17.18 2.66
C VAL A 186 -4.85 -16.89 4.16
N LEU A 187 -6.06 -16.90 4.73
CA LEU A 187 -6.24 -16.70 6.17
C LEU A 187 -5.82 -17.94 6.96
N PRO A 188 -4.99 -17.80 8.02
CA PRO A 188 -4.69 -18.89 8.93
C PRO A 188 -5.97 -19.49 9.52
N LYS A 189 -6.03 -20.82 9.62
CA LYS A 189 -7.19 -21.51 10.22
C LYS A 189 -7.40 -21.17 11.70
N THR A 190 -6.36 -20.63 12.35
CA THR A 190 -6.34 -20.18 13.74
C THR A 190 -6.85 -18.76 13.95
N VAL A 191 -7.14 -18.00 12.88
CA VAL A 191 -7.56 -16.61 13.01
C VAL A 191 -8.87 -16.50 13.80
N LYS A 192 -8.89 -15.62 14.80
CA LYS A 192 -10.05 -15.37 15.65
C LYS A 192 -10.56 -13.94 15.52
N LYS A 193 -9.67 -12.99 15.23
CA LYS A 193 -9.99 -11.57 15.16
C LYS A 193 -9.26 -10.90 13.99
N ILE A 194 -9.99 -10.07 13.27
CA ILE A 194 -9.51 -9.37 12.09
C ILE A 194 -9.77 -7.86 12.24
N ALA A 195 -8.74 -7.04 12.00
CA ALA A 195 -8.89 -5.60 11.82
C ALA A 195 -8.73 -5.25 10.34
N VAL A 196 -9.72 -4.59 9.74
CA VAL A 196 -9.65 -4.11 8.36
C VAL A 196 -9.34 -2.62 8.37
N LEU A 197 -8.29 -2.22 7.64
CA LEU A 197 -7.82 -0.83 7.60
C LEU A 197 -8.16 -0.19 6.26
N ASP A 198 -9.00 0.85 6.30
CA ASP A 198 -9.42 1.62 5.15
C ASP A 198 -8.75 3.00 5.11
N ARG A 199 -8.11 3.33 3.99
CA ARG A 199 -7.54 4.66 3.73
C ARG A 199 -8.56 5.62 3.13
N THR A 200 -9.75 5.65 3.71
CA THR A 200 -10.85 6.50 3.24
C THR A 200 -11.83 6.80 4.38
N LYS A 201 -12.87 7.55 4.06
CA LYS A 201 -14.01 7.79 4.93
C LYS A 201 -15.26 7.95 4.06
N GLU A 202 -16.23 7.06 4.22
CA GLU A 202 -17.59 7.21 3.67
C GLU A 202 -18.55 7.67 4.78
N PRO A 203 -18.85 8.98 4.91
CA PRO A 203 -19.69 9.49 5.99
C PRO A 203 -21.11 8.89 5.94
N GLY A 204 -21.56 8.33 7.07
CA GLY A 204 -22.90 7.73 7.19
C GLY A 204 -23.00 6.27 6.71
N ALA A 205 -21.95 5.71 6.11
CA ALA A 205 -21.91 4.30 5.75
C ALA A 205 -21.83 3.40 6.99
N LEU A 206 -22.33 2.16 6.88
CA LEU A 206 -22.20 1.14 7.93
C LEU A 206 -20.74 0.74 8.20
N GLY A 207 -19.87 0.93 7.23
CA GLY A 207 -18.44 0.72 7.29
C GLY A 207 -17.78 1.20 6.00
N ASP A 208 -16.46 1.31 6.01
CA ASP A 208 -15.70 1.71 4.84
C ASP A 208 -15.55 0.52 3.85
N PRO A 209 -15.21 0.76 2.58
CA PRO A 209 -15.42 -0.23 1.52
C PRO A 209 -14.70 -1.56 1.70
N LEU A 210 -13.40 -1.55 2.07
CA LEU A 210 -12.67 -2.81 2.23
C LEU A 210 -13.21 -3.61 3.43
N TYR A 211 -13.55 -2.93 4.53
CA TYR A 211 -14.22 -3.57 5.67
C TYR A 211 -15.51 -4.28 5.26
N LEU A 212 -16.38 -3.62 4.47
CA LEU A 212 -17.63 -4.22 4.03
C LEU A 212 -17.40 -5.44 3.12
N ASP A 213 -16.43 -5.37 2.21
CA ASP A 213 -16.09 -6.49 1.33
C ASP A 213 -15.56 -7.69 2.12
N VAL A 214 -14.69 -7.45 3.11
CA VAL A 214 -14.17 -8.52 3.99
C VAL A 214 -15.29 -9.14 4.80
N VAL A 215 -16.19 -8.34 5.39
CA VAL A 215 -17.34 -8.88 6.15
C VAL A 215 -18.20 -9.78 5.27
N ALA A 216 -18.51 -9.36 4.04
CA ALA A 216 -19.29 -10.15 3.10
C ALA A 216 -18.56 -11.45 2.70
N ALA A 217 -17.27 -11.37 2.38
CA ALA A 217 -16.47 -12.51 1.95
C ALA A 217 -16.32 -13.58 3.05
N LEU A 218 -16.13 -13.18 4.32
CA LEU A 218 -16.06 -14.14 5.42
C LEU A 218 -17.41 -14.79 5.70
N ALA A 219 -18.52 -14.05 5.54
CA ALA A 219 -19.86 -14.60 5.67
C ALA A 219 -20.15 -15.64 4.57
N GLU A 220 -19.78 -15.34 3.32
CA GLU A 220 -19.96 -16.23 2.17
C GLU A 220 -19.11 -17.51 2.28
N THR A 221 -17.85 -17.39 2.72
CA THR A 221 -16.93 -18.52 2.84
C THR A 221 -17.04 -19.28 4.17
N GLY A 222 -17.86 -18.79 5.10
CA GLY A 222 -18.08 -19.41 6.41
C GLY A 222 -16.93 -19.25 7.42
N VAL A 223 -15.97 -18.37 7.15
CA VAL A 223 -14.86 -18.08 8.08
C VAL A 223 -15.40 -17.32 9.30
N LYS A 224 -15.22 -17.90 10.49
CA LYS A 224 -15.71 -17.33 11.75
C LYS A 224 -14.62 -16.55 12.47
N ALA A 225 -14.64 -15.22 12.32
CA ALA A 225 -13.77 -14.31 13.07
C ALA A 225 -14.54 -13.04 13.51
N THR A 226 -14.11 -12.42 14.61
CA THR A 226 -14.57 -11.07 14.95
C THR A 226 -13.90 -10.06 14.03
N VAL A 227 -14.67 -9.30 13.25
CA VAL A 227 -14.14 -8.29 12.33
C VAL A 227 -14.41 -6.90 12.88
N VAL A 228 -13.38 -6.04 12.89
CA VAL A 228 -13.49 -4.61 13.19
C VAL A 228 -12.88 -3.79 12.06
N GLY A 229 -13.49 -2.66 11.72
CA GLY A 229 -13.01 -1.71 10.74
C GLY A 229 -12.34 -0.50 11.40
N GLY A 230 -11.29 0.01 10.77
CA GLY A 230 -10.57 1.20 11.21
C GLY A 230 -10.12 2.07 10.04
N ARG A 231 -10.02 3.37 10.28
CA ARG A 231 -9.54 4.35 9.28
C ARG A 231 -8.17 4.89 9.62
N TYR A 232 -7.37 5.13 8.59
CA TYR A 232 -6.02 5.67 8.73
C TYR A 232 -5.63 6.55 7.53
N GLY A 233 -4.50 7.26 7.64
CA GLY A 233 -3.77 7.78 6.47
C GLY A 233 -4.47 8.82 5.58
N LEU A 234 -5.61 9.35 6.01
CA LEU A 234 -6.37 10.37 5.28
C LEU A 234 -5.51 11.63 5.07
N GLY A 235 -5.45 12.11 3.82
CA GLY A 235 -4.64 13.30 3.48
C GLY A 235 -3.14 13.12 3.76
N SER A 236 -2.62 11.91 3.61
CA SER A 236 -1.23 11.56 3.93
C SER A 236 -0.85 11.76 5.40
N LYS A 237 -1.83 11.65 6.31
CA LYS A 237 -1.57 11.53 7.75
C LYS A 237 -0.58 10.38 7.99
N ASP A 238 0.53 10.69 8.65
CA ASP A 238 1.59 9.70 8.93
C ASP A 238 1.01 8.54 9.74
N THR A 239 1.31 7.31 9.31
CA THR A 239 0.83 6.08 9.94
C THR A 239 2.06 5.28 10.33
N THR A 240 2.43 5.38 11.60
CA THR A 240 3.71 4.88 12.12
C THR A 240 3.57 3.48 12.71
N PRO A 241 4.67 2.80 13.08
CA PRO A 241 4.60 1.55 13.84
C PRO A 241 3.71 1.63 15.09
N ALA A 242 3.67 2.77 15.79
CA ALA A 242 2.81 2.97 16.95
C ALA A 242 1.32 2.80 16.63
N SER A 243 0.90 3.28 15.46
CA SER A 243 -0.46 3.13 14.97
C SER A 243 -0.82 1.66 14.73
N ILE A 244 0.11 0.86 14.16
CA ILE A 244 -0.11 -0.57 13.93
C ILE A 244 -0.11 -1.37 15.24
N PHE A 245 0.80 -1.06 16.17
CA PHE A 245 0.77 -1.66 17.51
C PHE A 245 -0.57 -1.40 18.20
N ALA A 246 -1.13 -0.20 18.08
CA ALA A 246 -2.44 0.13 18.63
C ALA A 246 -3.56 -0.72 18.02
N VAL A 247 -3.49 -1.03 16.72
CA VAL A 247 -4.46 -1.93 16.06
C VAL A 247 -4.39 -3.35 16.63
N TYR A 248 -3.19 -3.92 16.77
CA TYR A 248 -3.05 -5.25 17.38
C TYR A 248 -3.47 -5.27 18.85
N ALA A 249 -3.13 -4.24 19.62
CA ALA A 249 -3.58 -4.10 21.01
C ALA A 249 -5.11 -3.97 21.12
N ASN A 250 -5.77 -3.30 20.16
CA ASN A 250 -7.23 -3.27 20.08
C ASN A 250 -7.81 -4.67 19.82
N LEU A 251 -7.16 -5.47 18.97
CA LEU A 251 -7.55 -6.87 18.75
C LEU A 251 -7.34 -7.74 20.00
N ASP A 252 -6.42 -7.42 20.91
CA ASP A 252 -6.28 -8.14 22.17
C ASP A 252 -7.46 -7.93 23.14
N ALA A 253 -8.17 -6.80 23.02
CA ALA A 253 -9.31 -6.51 23.88
C ALA A 253 -10.41 -7.59 23.77
N LYS A 254 -11.11 -7.86 24.89
CA LYS A 254 -12.26 -8.80 24.92
C LYS A 254 -13.35 -8.39 23.93
N LYS A 255 -13.57 -7.08 23.80
CA LYS A 255 -14.46 -6.46 22.82
C LYS A 255 -13.66 -5.40 22.05
N PRO A 256 -13.00 -5.77 20.94
CA PRO A 256 -12.25 -4.83 20.13
C PRO A 256 -13.16 -3.68 19.68
N LYS A 257 -12.64 -2.46 19.71
CA LYS A 257 -13.34 -1.27 19.23
C LYS A 257 -13.51 -1.38 17.72
N ASN A 258 -14.74 -1.22 17.25
CA ASN A 258 -15.08 -1.12 15.83
C ASN A 258 -15.24 0.35 15.41
N GLY A 259 -15.09 0.65 14.12
CA GLY A 259 -15.24 2.02 13.57
C GLY A 259 -14.15 2.98 14.06
N PHE A 260 -12.98 2.46 14.41
CA PHE A 260 -11.92 3.23 15.06
C PHE A 260 -11.13 4.10 14.07
N THR A 261 -10.31 5.00 14.61
CA THR A 261 -9.32 5.77 13.85
C THR A 261 -7.93 5.61 14.47
N ILE A 262 -6.89 5.72 13.65
CA ILE A 262 -5.48 5.77 14.09
C ILE A 262 -4.79 7.01 13.50
N GLY A 263 -3.74 7.47 14.18
CA GLY A 263 -2.95 8.65 13.85
C GLY A 263 -3.52 9.97 14.37
N ILE A 264 -4.68 9.98 15.04
CA ILE A 264 -5.33 11.19 15.58
C ILE A 264 -5.76 11.00 17.02
N VAL A 265 -6.01 12.11 17.71
CA VAL A 265 -6.78 12.12 18.96
C VAL A 265 -8.17 12.64 18.60
N ASP A 266 -9.16 11.77 18.70
CA ASP A 266 -10.57 12.11 18.52
C ASP A 266 -11.24 12.18 19.90
N ASP A 267 -11.23 13.38 20.48
CA ASP A 267 -11.83 13.71 21.78
C ASP A 267 -13.32 14.09 21.67
N VAL A 268 -13.88 14.08 20.47
CA VAL A 268 -15.29 14.40 20.21
C VAL A 268 -16.14 13.13 20.16
N THR A 269 -15.80 12.21 19.26
CA THR A 269 -16.53 10.94 19.13
C THR A 269 -15.83 9.77 19.80
N GLY A 270 -14.60 9.97 20.27
CA GLY A 270 -13.86 8.96 21.00
C GLY A 270 -13.55 7.75 20.14
N HIS A 271 -13.43 7.85 18.81
CA HIS A 271 -13.15 6.70 17.94
C HIS A 271 -11.66 6.36 17.87
N SER A 272 -10.76 7.29 18.18
CA SER A 272 -9.33 7.04 18.10
C SER A 272 -8.88 5.92 19.05
N LEU A 273 -7.93 5.11 18.59
CA LEU A 273 -7.19 4.20 19.46
C LEU A 273 -6.08 4.97 20.19
N GLU A 274 -5.73 4.50 21.38
CA GLU A 274 -4.57 5.03 22.11
C GLU A 274 -3.28 4.55 21.45
N GLU A 275 -2.45 5.47 21.00
CA GLU A 275 -1.12 5.16 20.45
C GLU A 275 -0.04 5.42 21.50
N LYS A 276 0.73 4.38 21.81
CA LYS A 276 1.83 4.45 22.78
C LYS A 276 3.16 4.61 22.04
N PRO A 277 4.19 5.20 22.66
CA PRO A 277 5.54 5.24 22.09
C PRO A 277 5.99 3.84 21.66
N ALA A 278 6.26 3.68 20.37
CA ALA A 278 6.71 2.41 19.80
C ALA A 278 8.24 2.26 19.87
N PRO A 279 8.77 1.03 19.93
CA PRO A 279 10.20 0.75 19.74
C PRO A 279 10.66 1.13 18.31
N ASP A 280 11.97 1.04 18.04
CA ASP A 280 12.46 1.10 16.65
C ASP A 280 12.23 -0.26 16.00
N THR A 281 11.30 -0.31 15.04
CA THR A 281 10.96 -1.54 14.30
C THR A 281 11.74 -1.66 13.00
N ALA A 282 12.45 -0.60 12.57
CA ALA A 282 13.25 -0.65 11.36
C ALA A 282 14.32 -1.77 11.48
N PRO A 283 14.65 -2.47 10.38
CA PRO A 283 15.61 -3.55 10.42
C PRO A 283 16.93 -3.15 11.10
N ALA A 284 17.46 -4.04 11.94
CA ALA A 284 18.73 -3.80 12.62
C ALA A 284 19.84 -3.47 11.61
N GLY A 285 20.61 -2.41 11.87
CA GLY A 285 21.65 -1.90 10.97
C GLY A 285 21.17 -0.79 10.02
N THR A 286 19.88 -0.50 9.94
CA THR A 286 19.38 0.64 9.15
C THR A 286 19.80 1.97 9.78
N ILE A 287 20.49 2.78 9.00
CA ILE A 287 20.88 4.14 9.36
C ILE A 287 19.77 5.09 8.90
N SER A 288 19.23 5.86 9.84
CA SER A 288 18.17 6.84 9.60
C SER A 288 18.68 8.26 9.78
N CYS A 289 18.52 9.11 8.77
CA CYS A 289 18.97 10.49 8.76
C CYS A 289 17.81 11.46 8.52
N LYS A 290 17.77 12.57 9.26
CA LYS A 290 16.82 13.68 9.02
C LYS A 290 17.56 14.96 8.70
N PHE A 291 17.06 15.72 7.73
CA PHE A 291 17.64 16.99 7.34
C PHE A 291 16.56 18.06 7.32
N TRP A 292 16.74 19.09 8.13
CA TRP A 292 15.87 20.25 8.20
C TRP A 292 16.46 21.38 7.34
N GLY A 293 15.76 21.72 6.27
CA GLY A 293 16.17 22.76 5.33
C GLY A 293 15.06 23.75 5.04
N LEU A 294 15.39 24.81 4.30
CA LEU A 294 14.48 25.85 3.83
C LEU A 294 14.13 25.62 2.35
N GLY A 295 12.87 25.86 1.98
CA GLY A 295 12.44 25.80 0.59
C GLY A 295 13.24 26.75 -0.31
N GLY A 296 14.11 26.17 -1.15
CA GLY A 296 15.01 26.88 -2.06
C GLY A 296 16.50 26.83 -1.70
N ASP A 297 16.89 26.21 -0.58
CA ASP A 297 18.28 26.19 -0.10
C ASP A 297 19.18 25.08 -0.68
N GLY A 298 18.60 24.15 -1.47
CA GLY A 298 19.32 23.02 -2.07
C GLY A 298 19.35 21.73 -1.23
N THR A 299 18.88 21.73 0.02
CA THR A 299 18.92 20.57 0.94
C THR A 299 18.29 19.32 0.33
N VAL A 300 17.08 19.45 -0.19
CA VAL A 300 16.35 18.35 -0.84
C VAL A 300 17.11 17.80 -2.05
N GLY A 301 17.68 18.68 -2.87
CA GLY A 301 18.45 18.29 -4.05
C GLY A 301 19.73 17.54 -3.68
N ALA A 302 20.47 18.05 -2.70
CA ALA A 302 21.64 17.39 -2.15
C ALA A 302 21.30 15.99 -1.63
N ASN A 303 20.25 15.87 -0.81
CA ASN A 303 19.81 14.59 -0.26
C ASN A 303 19.36 13.58 -1.33
N LYS A 304 18.67 14.03 -2.39
CA LYS A 304 18.35 13.17 -3.55
C LYS A 304 19.61 12.64 -4.23
N ASN A 305 20.63 13.47 -4.37
CA ASN A 305 21.90 13.03 -4.96
C ASN A 305 22.66 12.09 -4.00
N SER A 306 22.73 12.41 -2.71
CA SER A 306 23.39 11.56 -1.71
C SER A 306 22.78 10.16 -1.65
N ILE A 307 21.45 10.06 -1.62
CA ILE A 307 20.80 8.75 -1.56
C ILE A 307 21.02 7.92 -2.84
N LYS A 308 21.08 8.59 -4.01
CA LYS A 308 21.44 7.94 -5.28
C LYS A 308 22.88 7.47 -5.29
N ILE A 309 23.83 8.31 -4.86
CA ILE A 309 25.24 7.92 -4.75
C ILE A 309 25.41 6.69 -3.86
N ILE A 310 24.71 6.64 -2.72
CA ILE A 310 24.72 5.46 -1.84
C ILE A 310 24.11 4.25 -2.56
N GLY A 311 22.95 4.41 -3.21
CA GLY A 311 22.28 3.31 -3.90
C GLY A 311 23.06 2.77 -5.11
N ASP A 312 23.71 3.63 -5.88
CA ASP A 312 24.38 3.27 -7.14
C ASP A 312 25.80 2.73 -6.91
N HIS A 313 26.45 3.10 -5.80
CA HIS A 313 27.83 2.72 -5.51
C HIS A 313 27.98 1.82 -4.27
N THR A 314 26.88 1.32 -3.72
CA THR A 314 26.90 0.28 -2.66
C THR A 314 25.78 -0.73 -2.88
N ASP A 315 25.87 -1.87 -2.21
CA ASP A 315 24.82 -2.88 -2.21
C ASP A 315 23.68 -2.59 -1.22
N LYS A 316 23.69 -1.40 -0.60
CA LYS A 316 22.68 -1.02 0.40
C LYS A 316 21.34 -0.76 -0.24
N PHE A 317 20.30 -1.17 0.46
CA PHE A 317 18.96 -0.66 0.23
C PHE A 317 18.92 0.80 0.68
N ILE A 318 18.18 1.60 -0.09
CA ILE A 318 18.02 3.03 0.17
C ILE A 318 16.55 3.40 0.13
N GLN A 319 16.18 4.36 0.96
CA GLN A 319 14.86 4.97 0.97
C GLN A 319 15.02 6.48 1.22
N ALA A 320 14.31 7.31 0.47
CA ALA A 320 14.19 8.72 0.77
C ALA A 320 12.77 9.25 0.58
N TYR A 321 12.33 10.07 1.52
CA TYR A 321 11.06 10.77 1.48
C TYR A 321 11.26 12.24 1.87
N PHE A 322 10.55 13.14 1.21
CA PHE A 322 10.71 14.57 1.38
C PHE A 322 9.39 15.21 1.79
N GLN A 323 9.34 15.73 3.02
CA GLN A 323 8.23 16.49 3.54
C GLN A 323 8.41 17.96 3.15
N TYR A 324 7.45 18.51 2.41
CA TYR A 324 7.42 19.91 2.01
C TYR A 324 6.31 20.65 2.76
N ASP A 325 6.51 21.94 3.00
CA ASP A 325 5.43 22.87 3.33
C ASP A 325 4.53 23.10 2.10
N SER A 326 3.28 23.47 2.35
CA SER A 326 2.34 23.98 1.35
C SER A 326 2.83 25.25 0.64
N LYS A 327 3.73 26.02 1.26
CA LYS A 327 4.31 27.24 0.69
C LYS A 327 5.30 26.91 -0.41
N LYS A 328 5.14 27.55 -1.58
CA LYS A 328 6.02 27.37 -2.75
C LYS A 328 7.49 27.71 -2.48
N THR A 329 7.78 28.73 -1.67
CA THR A 329 9.13 29.16 -1.31
C THR A 329 9.21 29.55 0.16
N GLY A 330 10.38 29.37 0.79
CA GLY A 330 10.62 29.73 2.19
C GLY A 330 9.88 28.89 3.25
N GLY A 331 9.20 27.82 2.83
CA GLY A 331 8.61 26.84 3.73
C GLY A 331 9.66 25.90 4.34
N VAL A 332 9.30 25.21 5.43
CA VAL A 332 10.18 24.19 6.02
C VAL A 332 10.20 22.94 5.14
N THR A 333 11.37 22.35 4.97
CA THR A 333 11.54 21.05 4.33
C THR A 333 12.20 20.08 5.29
N ILE A 334 11.69 18.85 5.35
CA ILE A 334 12.27 17.78 6.18
C ILE A 334 12.52 16.58 5.26
N SER A 335 13.80 16.25 5.05
CA SER A 335 14.19 15.07 4.29
C SER A 335 14.39 13.89 5.25
N HIS A 336 13.84 12.74 4.91
CA HIS A 336 13.95 11.49 5.66
C HIS A 336 14.67 10.47 4.80
N LEU A 337 15.89 10.12 5.17
CA LEU A 337 16.74 9.20 4.42
C LEU A 337 17.00 7.96 5.28
N ARG A 338 16.83 6.77 4.71
CA ARG A 338 17.25 5.52 5.32
C ARG A 338 18.14 4.75 4.37
N PHE A 339 19.14 4.07 4.90
CA PHE A 339 19.95 3.12 4.14
C PHE A 339 20.45 1.99 5.04
N GLY A 340 20.60 0.79 4.49
CA GLY A 340 21.00 -0.39 5.25
C GLY A 340 21.15 -1.63 4.39
N ASP A 341 21.56 -2.74 5.01
CA ASP A 341 21.84 -4.00 4.31
C ASP A 341 20.59 -4.88 4.14
N LYS A 342 19.44 -4.43 4.64
CA LYS A 342 18.14 -5.10 4.53
C LYS A 342 17.13 -4.19 3.83
N ALA A 343 16.17 -4.80 3.13
CA ALA A 343 15.07 -4.08 2.50
C ALA A 343 14.33 -3.18 3.51
N ILE A 344 14.01 -1.96 3.09
CA ILE A 344 13.46 -0.93 3.97
C ILE A 344 11.94 -0.85 3.76
N LYS A 345 11.18 -1.32 4.75
CA LYS A 345 9.71 -1.38 4.73
C LYS A 345 9.08 -0.27 5.58
N SER A 346 9.71 0.90 5.58
CA SER A 346 9.41 1.97 6.55
C SER A 346 8.72 3.20 5.91
N PRO A 347 7.55 3.10 5.23
CA PRO A 347 6.89 4.24 4.60
C PRO A 347 6.18 5.15 5.63
N TYR A 348 6.95 5.66 6.59
CA TYR A 348 6.54 6.58 7.64
C TYR A 348 7.73 7.50 8.00
N TYR A 349 7.47 8.63 8.66
CA TYR A 349 8.52 9.58 9.01
C TYR A 349 9.52 9.01 10.02
N ILE A 350 10.79 9.38 9.89
CA ILE A 350 11.79 9.02 10.89
C ILE A 350 11.46 9.73 12.21
N THR A 351 11.29 8.91 13.26
CA THR A 351 11.12 9.32 14.67
C THR A 351 12.31 8.92 15.54
N LYS A 352 13.22 8.10 15.01
CA LYS A 352 14.46 7.66 15.67
C LYS A 352 15.62 7.71 14.65
N ALA A 353 16.34 8.82 14.63
CA ALA A 353 17.41 9.13 13.70
C ALA A 353 18.79 8.89 14.32
N ASN A 354 19.69 8.30 13.55
CA ASN A 354 21.12 8.21 13.85
C ASN A 354 21.83 9.56 13.62
N PHE A 355 21.33 10.34 12.66
CA PHE A 355 21.88 11.63 12.26
C PHE A 355 20.76 12.64 12.01
N VAL A 356 20.86 13.84 12.59
CA VAL A 356 19.97 14.95 12.28
C VAL A 356 20.79 16.19 11.94
N ALA A 357 20.50 16.83 10.81
CA ALA A 357 21.10 18.11 10.45
C ALA A 357 20.08 19.24 10.42
N CYS A 358 20.48 20.41 10.90
CA CYS A 358 19.72 21.65 10.82
C CYS A 358 20.46 22.68 9.97
N HIS A 359 20.10 22.80 8.69
CA HIS A 359 20.77 23.73 7.77
C HIS A 359 20.33 25.19 7.95
N VAL A 360 19.37 25.45 8.85
CA VAL A 360 18.76 26.78 9.05
C VAL A 360 18.79 27.14 10.54
N PRO A 361 19.74 27.97 11.00
CA PRO A 361 19.88 28.31 12.43
C PRO A 361 18.61 28.89 13.06
N ALA A 362 17.79 29.58 12.26
CA ALA A 362 16.53 30.17 12.72
C ALA A 362 15.53 29.13 13.26
N TYR A 363 15.60 27.85 12.86
CA TYR A 363 14.71 26.82 13.39
C TYR A 363 15.02 26.47 14.85
N ILE A 364 16.29 26.54 15.27
CA ILE A 364 16.69 26.38 16.67
C ILE A 364 16.15 27.54 17.50
N LEU A 365 16.37 28.78 17.03
CA LEU A 365 15.92 29.99 17.72
C LEU A 365 14.38 30.06 17.86
N LYS A 366 13.66 29.48 16.90
CA LYS A 366 12.18 29.40 16.91
C LYS A 366 11.64 28.19 17.68
N GLY A 367 12.49 27.39 18.33
CA GLY A 367 12.08 26.29 19.19
C GLY A 367 11.50 25.09 18.45
N TYR A 368 11.87 24.88 17.18
CA TYR A 368 11.50 23.66 16.48
C TYR A 368 12.10 22.44 17.20
N LYS A 369 11.31 21.39 17.40
CA LYS A 369 11.72 20.18 18.12
C LYS A 369 12.60 19.27 17.27
N ILE A 370 13.73 19.78 16.79
CA ILE A 370 14.60 19.11 15.82
C ILE A 370 15.30 17.89 16.43
N VAL A 371 15.79 18.02 17.66
CA VAL A 371 16.62 16.99 18.32
C VAL A 371 15.81 15.87 18.99
N GLN A 372 14.48 16.00 19.07
CA GLN A 372 13.63 15.01 19.77
C GLN A 372 13.68 13.62 19.14
N ASP A 373 13.99 13.56 17.84
CA ASP A 373 14.06 12.31 17.09
C ASP A 373 15.48 11.73 17.07
N VAL A 374 16.48 12.37 17.68
CA VAL A 374 17.87 11.87 17.69
C VAL A 374 17.98 10.71 18.70
N LYS A 375 18.50 9.56 18.26
CA LYS A 375 18.78 8.42 19.15
C LYS A 375 19.83 8.81 20.21
N PRO A 376 19.82 8.22 21.41
CA PRO A 376 20.94 8.35 22.34
C PRO A 376 22.28 8.00 21.66
N GLY A 377 23.26 8.89 21.75
CA GLY A 377 24.55 8.76 21.05
C GLY A 377 24.53 9.09 19.55
N GLY A 378 23.40 9.57 19.03
CA GLY A 378 23.27 10.03 17.65
C GLY A 378 23.97 11.37 17.41
N ILE A 379 24.15 11.69 16.13
CA ILE A 379 24.86 12.90 15.69
C ILE A 379 23.85 14.00 15.38
N PHE A 380 24.11 15.20 15.89
CA PHE A 380 23.40 16.42 15.52
C PHE A 380 24.39 17.39 14.85
N LEU A 381 24.05 17.85 13.63
CA LEU A 381 24.82 18.82 12.85
C LEU A 381 24.08 20.15 12.74
#